data_AF-A0AAQ4EKA6-F1
#
_entry.id   AF-A0AAQ4EKA6-F1
#
_cell.length_a   1.000
_cell.length_b   1.000
_cell.length_c   1.000
_cell.angle_alpha   90.00
_cell.angle_beta   90.00
_cell.angle_gamma   90.00
#
_symmetry.space_group_name_H-M   'P 1'
#
loop_
_entity.id
_entity.type
_entity.pdbx_description
1 polymer ?
#
loop_
_entity_poly.entity_id
_entity_poly.type
_entity_poly.pdbx_seq_one_letter_code
_entity_poly.pdbx_strand_id
1 'polypeptide(L)' 'MNAFFVSCLLVAAFVAAASAHHLELCKKNDQVLAEELECIANHIPPSTNTAFDNAVQRLGCTDRSCAMRKMCAGGDL' A
#
# COMPACT_ATOMS: atom_id res chain seq x y z
N MET A 1 12.93 20.24 -21.63
CA MET A 1 13.44 19.87 -20.30
C MET A 1 12.39 20.00 -19.20
N ASN A 2 11.53 21.01 -19.14
CA ASN A 2 10.57 21.18 -18.02
C ASN A 2 9.54 20.05 -17.82
N ALA A 3 8.98 19.47 -18.88
CA ALA A 3 7.89 18.49 -18.72
C ALA A 3 8.33 17.19 -18.01
N PHE A 4 9.56 16.74 -18.27
CA PHE A 4 10.11 15.54 -17.63
C PHE A 4 10.37 15.77 -16.13
N PHE A 5 10.97 16.90 -15.77
CA PHE A 5 11.19 17.26 -14.37
C PHE A 5 9.87 17.43 -13.60
N VAL A 6 8.86 18.05 -14.21
CA VAL A 6 7.52 18.18 -13.59
C VAL A 6 6.87 16.81 -13.40
N SER A 7 6.97 15.92 -14.39
CA SER A 7 6.45 14.54 -14.27
C SER A 7 7.14 13.77 -13.15
N CYS A 8 8.47 13.85 -13.05
CA CYS A 8 9.22 13.21 -11.96
C CYS A 8 8.83 13.76 -10.58
N LEU A 9 8.64 15.08 -10.46
CA LEU A 9 8.21 15.70 -9.19
C LEU A 9 6.80 15.24 -8.79
N LEU A 10 5.88 15.11 -9.74
CA LEU A 10 4.54 14.59 -9.47
C LEU A 10 4.60 13.13 -9.00
N VAL A 11 5.34 12.27 -9.70
CA VAL A 11 5.50 10.86 -9.28
C VAL A 11 6.11 10.78 -7.89
N ALA A 12 7.16 11.56 -7.60
CA ALA A 12 7.78 11.61 -6.28
C ALA A 12 6.79 12.04 -5.19
N ALA A 13 5.97 13.06 -5.45
CA ALA A 13 4.93 13.50 -4.53
C ALA A 13 3.85 12.44 -4.30
N PHE A 14 3.44 11.71 -5.35
CA PHE A 14 2.50 10.60 -5.23
C PHE A 14 3.06 9.45 -4.40
N VAL A 15 4.32 9.06 -4.65
CA VAL A 15 5.00 8.01 -3.88
C VAL A 15 5.13 8.43 -2.41
N ALA A 16 5.52 9.69 -2.14
CA ALA A 16 5.59 10.22 -0.78
C ALA A 16 4.23 10.19 -0.07
N ALA A 17 3.16 10.62 -0.75
CA ALA A 17 1.80 10.59 -0.18
C ALA A 17 1.32 9.15 0.09
N ALA A 18 1.57 8.22 -0.85
CA ALA A 18 1.24 6.81 -0.67
C ALA A 18 2.03 6.18 0.49
N SER A 19 3.30 6.55 0.66
CA SER A 19 4.16 6.09 1.76
C SER A 19 3.71 6.61 3.12
N ALA A 20 3.20 7.85 3.19
CA ALA A 20 2.62 8.42 4.40
C ALA A 20 1.33 7.68 4.79
N HIS A 21 0.47 7.37 3.81
CA HIS A 21 -0.71 6.55 4.03
C HIS A 21 -0.35 5.13 4.50
N HIS A 22 0.70 4.54 3.93
CA HIS A 22 1.23 3.26 4.38
C HIS A 22 1.68 3.32 5.86
N LEU A 23 2.41 4.36 6.25
CA LEU A 23 2.86 4.53 7.64
C LEU A 23 1.70 4.68 8.63
N GLU A 24 0.61 5.34 8.23
CA GLU A 24 -0.61 5.46 9.04
C GLU A 24 -1.36 4.12 9.17
N LEU A 25 -1.42 3.32 8.10
CA LEU A 25 -1.93 1.94 8.15
C LEU A 25 -1.09 1.07 9.10
N CYS A 26 0.23 1.23 9.11
CA CYS A 26 1.12 0.48 10.00
C CYS A 26 0.91 0.75 11.49
N LYS A 27 0.42 1.94 11.87
CA LYS A 27 0.18 2.32 13.28
C LYS A 27 -1.17 1.82 13.80
N LYS A 28 -2.09 1.44 12.92
CA LYS A 28 -3.42 0.95 13.33
C LYS A 28 -3.31 -0.40 14.01
N ASN A 29 -4.26 -0.72 14.89
CA ASN A 29 -4.40 -2.07 15.43
C ASN A 29 -4.94 -3.03 14.35
N ASP A 30 -4.85 -4.34 14.58
CA ASP A 30 -5.16 -5.34 13.54
C ASP A 30 -6.61 -5.31 13.05
N GLN A 31 -7.56 -5.05 13.95
CA GLN A 31 -8.97 -4.98 13.60
C GLN A 31 -9.26 -3.77 12.69
N VAL A 32 -8.78 -2.59 13.09
CA VAL A 32 -8.96 -1.36 12.31
C VAL A 32 -8.21 -1.45 10.97
N LEU A 33 -7.03 -2.06 10.96
CA LEU A 33 -6.26 -2.31 9.74
C LEU A 33 -7.01 -3.21 8.77
N ALA A 34 -7.62 -4.30 9.25
CA ALA A 34 -8.39 -5.21 8.40
C ALA A 34 -9.61 -4.52 7.78
N GLU A 35 -10.36 -3.75 8.57
CA GLU A 35 -11.53 -3.00 8.10
C GLU A 35 -11.16 -1.95 7.04
N GLU A 36 -10.07 -1.20 7.27
CA GLU A 36 -9.61 -0.24 6.27
C GLU A 36 -9.10 -0.89 5.00
N LEU A 37 -8.42 -2.04 5.11
CA LEU A 37 -7.95 -2.77 3.94
C LEU A 37 -9.11 -3.32 3.11
N GLU A 38 -10.21 -3.69 3.74
CA GLU A 38 -11.45 -4.05 3.05
C GLU A 38 -12.08 -2.83 2.37
N CYS A 39 -12.12 -1.68 3.05
CA CYS A 39 -12.58 -0.43 2.45
C CYS A 39 -11.74 -0.06 1.21
N ILE A 40 -10.41 -0.10 1.33
CA ILE A 40 -9.48 0.17 0.22
C ILE A 40 -9.73 -0.81 -0.93
N ALA A 41 -9.92 -2.11 -0.64
CA ALA A 41 -10.21 -3.12 -1.65
C ALA A 41 -11.40 -2.74 -2.53
N ASN A 42 -12.44 -2.15 -1.94
CA ASN A 42 -13.66 -1.76 -2.65
C ASN A 42 -13.50 -0.48 -3.49
N HIS A 43 -12.47 0.31 -3.24
CA HIS A 43 -12.24 1.61 -3.90
C HIS A 43 -11.06 1.62 -4.89
N ILE A 44 -10.22 0.60 -4.90
CA ILE A 44 -9.11 0.49 -5.84
C ILE A 44 -9.48 -0.28 -7.11
N PRO A 45 -8.79 -0.01 -8.24
CA PRO A 45 -8.98 -0.77 -9.47
C PRO A 45 -8.77 -2.28 -9.27
N PRO A 46 -9.46 -3.14 -10.04
CA PRO A 46 -9.29 -4.60 -9.97
C PRO A 46 -7.84 -5.06 -10.17
N SER A 47 -7.09 -4.41 -11.05
CA SER A 47 -5.67 -4.71 -11.28
C SER A 47 -4.82 -4.44 -10.03
N THR A 48 -5.12 -3.39 -9.28
CA THR A 48 -4.46 -3.06 -8.02
C THR A 48 -4.81 -4.10 -6.95
N ASN A 49 -6.08 -4.52 -6.87
CA ASN A 49 -6.49 -5.63 -6.00
C ASN A 49 -5.71 -6.92 -6.31
N THR A 50 -5.60 -7.30 -7.59
CA THR A 50 -4.82 -8.47 -8.00
C THR A 50 -3.35 -8.34 -7.63
N ALA A 51 -2.74 -7.16 -7.80
CA ALA A 51 -1.36 -6.94 -7.36
C ALA A 51 -1.19 -7.13 -5.85
N PHE A 52 -2.19 -6.70 -5.07
CA PHE A 52 -2.20 -6.86 -3.62
C PHE A 52 -2.37 -8.32 -3.20
N ASP A 53 -3.26 -9.07 -3.84
CA ASP A 53 -3.44 -10.51 -3.59
C ASP A 53 -2.19 -11.31 -3.97
N ASN A 54 -1.49 -10.92 -5.03
CA ASN A 54 -0.19 -11.49 -5.37
C ASN A 54 0.87 -11.21 -4.29
N ALA A 55 0.87 -10.01 -3.69
CA ALA A 55 1.77 -9.68 -2.58
C ALA A 55 1.46 -10.55 -1.34
N VAL A 56 0.18 -10.76 -1.03
CA VAL A 56 -0.26 -11.68 0.04
C VAL A 56 0.33 -13.08 -0.16
N GLN A 57 0.20 -13.63 -1.38
CA GLN A 57 0.75 -14.95 -1.71
C GLN A 57 2.27 -14.99 -1.62
N ARG A 58 2.98 -14.00 -2.19
CA ARG A 58 4.46 -13.94 -2.18
C ARG A 58 5.03 -13.82 -0.78
N LEU A 59 4.35 -13.10 0.10
CA LEU A 59 4.74 -12.95 1.50
C LEU A 59 4.33 -14.15 2.36
N GLY A 60 3.62 -15.14 1.81
CA GLY A 60 3.12 -16.30 2.55
C GLY A 60 2.14 -15.90 3.64
N CYS A 61 1.25 -14.96 3.34
CA CYS A 61 0.20 -14.49 4.23
C CYS A 61 -1.16 -15.08 3.88
N THR A 62 -2.03 -15.21 4.88
CA THR A 62 -3.42 -15.67 4.72
C THR A 62 -4.36 -14.57 4.27
N ASP A 63 -4.00 -13.31 4.56
CA ASP A 63 -4.84 -12.14 4.37
C ASP A 63 -3.98 -10.89 4.13
N ARG A 64 -4.67 -9.80 3.76
CA ARG A 64 -4.06 -8.52 3.41
C ARG A 64 -3.49 -7.79 4.62
N SER A 65 -4.04 -7.99 5.82
CA SER A 65 -3.51 -7.34 7.03
C SER A 65 -2.17 -7.96 7.43
N CYS A 66 -2.00 -9.28 7.36
CA CYS A 66 -0.71 -9.95 7.50
C CYS A 66 0.33 -9.42 6.50
N ALA A 67 -0.06 -9.28 5.23
CA ALA A 67 0.83 -8.78 4.18
C ALA A 67 1.27 -7.34 4.48
N MET A 68 0.33 -6.47 4.86
CA MET A 68 0.64 -5.11 5.29
C MET A 68 1.56 -5.10 6.52
N ARG A 69 1.30 -5.93 7.54
CA ARG A 69 2.18 -6.02 8.71
C ARG A 69 3.61 -6.41 8.36
N LYS A 70 3.79 -7.35 7.43
CA LYS A 70 5.13 -7.73 6.95
C LYS A 70 5.81 -6.59 6.19
N MET A 71 5.09 -5.89 5.30
CA MET A 71 5.64 -4.72 4.59
C MET A 71 5.99 -3.58 5.54
N CYS A 72 5.15 -3.33 6.55
CA CYS A 72 5.41 -2.38 7.64
C CYS A 72 6.66 -2.74 8.47
N ALA A 73 6.84 -4.02 8.80
CA ALA A 73 7.97 -4.49 9.61
C ALA A 73 9.28 -4.59 8.82
N GLY A 74 9.19 -4.84 7.51
CA GLY A 74 10.35 -4.96 6.62
C GLY A 74 11.05 -3.64 6.32
N GLY A 75 10.40 -2.50 6.60
CA GLY A 75 10.93 -1.18 6.20
C GLY A 75 11.06 -1.04 4.68
N ASP A 76 10.29 -1.83 3.91
CA ASP A 76 10.42 -1.91 2.47
C ASP A 76 9.68 -0.73 1.83
N LEU A 77 10.45 0.33 1.63
CA LEU A 77 10.14 1.54 0.85
C LEU A 77 11.20 1.67 -0.23
#